data_AF-A0A0S9R9S4-F1
#
_entry.id   AF-A0A0S9R9S4-F1
#
_cell.length_a   1.000
_cell.length_b   1.000
_cell.length_c   1.000
_cell.angle_alpha   90.00
_cell.angle_beta   90.00
_cell.angle_gamma   90.00
#
_symmetry.space_group_name_H-M   'P 1'
#
loop_
_entity.id
_entity.type
_entity.pdbx_description
1 polymer ?
#
loop_
_entity_poly.entity_id
_entity_poly.type
_entity_poly.pdbx_seq_one_letter_code
_entity_poly.pdbx_strand_id
1 'polypeptide(L)'
;MDFASWLSLGTLVTLAIGLGVLAWHARGQRRMRRAEYGNVYIQRHWQIEDDVLVADEGSPQHQMHLQRYLRLLEDEFDAATLRFLDLPQWAVWHGVLDDDRARQRVTEALHACDPAAGEFRRLKRCLAQRERDRARHDISRCKATQVYSA
;
A
#
# COMPACT_ATOMS: atom_id res chain seq x y z
N MET A 1 44.31 -36.73 -11.51
CA MET A 1 43.41 -35.60 -11.21
C MET A 1 43.81 -34.53 -12.20
N ASP A 2 43.05 -34.43 -13.29
CA ASP A 2 43.62 -33.97 -14.55
C ASP A 2 43.28 -32.49 -14.78
N PHE A 3 44.11 -31.79 -15.53
CA PHE A 3 43.98 -30.34 -15.75
C PHE A 3 42.58 -29.92 -16.25
N ALA A 4 41.93 -30.79 -17.04
CA ALA A 4 40.55 -30.60 -17.50
C ALA A 4 39.51 -30.59 -16.36
N SER A 5 39.75 -31.34 -15.28
CA SER A 5 38.89 -31.38 -14.09
C SER A 5 39.00 -30.09 -13.27
N TRP A 6 40.18 -29.47 -13.24
CA TRP A 6 40.40 -28.16 -12.60
C TRP A 6 39.73 -27.02 -13.37
N LEU A 7 39.80 -27.04 -14.70
CA LEU A 7 39.14 -26.05 -15.54
C LEU A 7 37.61 -26.11 -15.46
N SER A 8 37.05 -27.32 -15.40
CA SER A 8 35.61 -27.54 -15.24
C SER A 8 35.10 -27.14 -13.85
N LEU A 9 35.86 -27.42 -12.78
CA LEU A 9 35.57 -26.91 -11.44
C LEU A 9 35.66 -25.38 -11.37
N GLY A 10 36.70 -24.78 -11.96
CA GLY A 10 36.87 -23.33 -11.98
C GLY A 10 35.75 -22.59 -12.73
N THR A 11 35.28 -23.15 -13.85
CA THR A 11 34.15 -22.60 -14.61
C THR A 11 32.83 -22.72 -13.84
N LEU A 12 32.56 -23.86 -13.20
CA LEU A 12 31.38 -24.04 -12.36
C LEU A 12 31.34 -23.06 -11.17
N VAL A 13 32.47 -22.88 -10.48
CA VAL A 13 32.58 -21.92 -9.36
C VAL A 13 32.33 -20.49 -9.83
N THR A 14 32.94 -20.10 -10.96
CA THR A 14 32.76 -18.75 -11.52
C THR A 14 31.30 -18.50 -11.92
N LEU A 15 30.64 -19.50 -12.52
CA LEU A 15 29.24 -19.42 -12.94
C LEU A 15 28.29 -19.32 -11.73
N ALA A 16 28.56 -20.10 -10.67
CA ALA A 16 27.80 -20.02 -9.41
C ALA A 16 27.95 -18.65 -8.71
N ILE A 17 29.16 -18.11 -8.66
CA ILE A 17 29.42 -16.76 -8.12
C ILE A 17 28.70 -15.70 -8.95
N GLY A 18 28.79 -15.78 -10.28
CA GLY A 18 28.12 -14.86 -11.20
C GLY A 18 26.60 -14.85 -11.01
N LEU A 19 25.97 -16.03 -10.93
CA LEU A 19 24.54 -16.16 -10.63
C LEU A 19 24.18 -15.61 -9.24
N GLY A 20 25.04 -15.83 -8.24
CA GLY A 20 24.87 -15.29 -6.89
C GLY A 20 24.85 -13.76 -6.87
N VAL A 21 25.79 -13.12 -7.58
CA VAL A 21 25.88 -11.66 -7.70
C VAL A 21 24.66 -11.10 -8.43
N LEU A 22 24.22 -11.72 -9.53
CA LEU A 22 23.01 -11.31 -10.25
C LEU A 22 21.75 -11.43 -9.37
N ALA A 23 21.61 -12.51 -8.62
CA ALA A 23 20.49 -12.69 -7.69
C ALA A 23 20.52 -11.66 -6.55
N TRP A 24 21.71 -11.28 -6.06
CA TRP A 24 21.88 -10.21 -5.08
C TRP A 24 21.47 -8.85 -5.65
N HIS A 25 21.95 -8.47 -6.83
CA HIS A 25 21.57 -7.24 -7.50
C HIS A 25 20.07 -7.15 -7.77
N ALA A 26 19.47 -8.24 -8.25
CA ALA A 26 18.03 -8.31 -8.49
C ALA A 26 17.23 -8.13 -7.19
N ARG A 27 17.68 -8.70 -6.07
CA ARG A 27 17.07 -8.46 -4.74
C ARG A 27 17.22 -7.01 -4.29
N GLY A 28 18.42 -6.43 -4.47
CA GLY A 28 18.68 -5.02 -4.14
C GLY A 28 17.77 -4.07 -4.91
N GLN A 29 17.66 -4.25 -6.22
CA GLN A 29 16.78 -3.44 -7.07
C GLN A 29 15.31 -3.57 -6.68
N ARG A 30 14.83 -4.78 -6.38
CA ARG A 30 13.46 -4.98 -5.88
C ARG A 30 13.22 -4.25 -4.57
N ARG A 31 14.20 -4.25 -3.66
CA ARG A 31 14.10 -3.52 -2.38
C ARG A 31 14.07 -2.01 -2.60
N MET A 32 14.92 -1.48 -3.48
CA MET A 32 14.94 -0.05 -3.83
C MET A 32 13.62 0.39 -4.47
N ARG A 33 13.10 -0.36 -5.45
CA ARG A 33 11.81 -0.04 -6.09
C ARG A 33 10.66 -0.03 -5.08
N ARG A 34 10.62 -1.00 -4.15
CA ARG A 34 9.61 -0.98 -3.07
C ARG A 34 9.70 0.26 -2.21
N ALA A 35 10.92 0.63 -1.79
CA ALA A 35 11.12 1.86 -1.01
C ALA A 35 10.69 3.11 -1.77
N GLU A 36 10.97 3.17 -3.08
CA GLU A 36 10.55 4.27 -3.95
C GLU A 36 9.02 4.38 -4.05
N TYR A 37 8.32 3.28 -4.31
CA TYR A 37 6.85 3.28 -4.35
C TYR A 37 6.22 3.62 -2.99
N GLY A 38 6.77 3.10 -1.90
CA GLY A 38 6.35 3.47 -0.55
C GLY A 38 6.53 4.96 -0.27
N ASN A 39 7.65 5.55 -0.69
CA ASN A 39 7.89 6.98 -0.57
C ASN A 39 6.90 7.81 -1.38
N VAL A 40 6.55 7.40 -2.60
CA VAL A 40 5.53 8.09 -3.41
C VAL A 40 4.17 8.10 -2.71
N TYR A 41 3.77 6.98 -2.11
CA TYR A 41 2.52 6.92 -1.33
C TYR A 41 2.55 7.90 -0.15
N ILE A 42 3.65 7.90 0.63
CA ILE A 42 3.81 8.78 1.79
C ILE A 42 3.83 10.25 1.38
N GLN A 43 4.54 10.61 0.30
CA GLN A 43 4.56 11.98 -0.21
C GLN A 43 3.17 12.44 -0.62
N ARG A 44 2.42 11.59 -1.32
CA ARG A 44 1.05 11.89 -1.74
C ARG A 44 0.10 12.05 -0.55
N HIS A 45 0.30 11.27 0.51
CA HIS A 45 -0.45 11.41 1.76
C HIS A 45 -0.29 12.80 2.36
N TRP A 46 0.96 13.21 2.62
CA TRP A 46 1.25 14.51 3.23
C TRP A 46 0.82 15.68 2.35
N GLN A 47 1.00 15.59 1.03
CA GLN A 47 0.52 16.62 0.11
C GLN A 47 -1.00 16.81 0.20
N ILE A 48 -1.77 15.72 0.26
CA ILE A 48 -3.23 15.82 0.37
C ILE A 48 -3.62 16.35 1.76
N GLU A 49 -2.94 15.94 2.81
CA GLU A 49 -3.21 16.45 4.16
C GLU A 49 -2.95 17.96 4.27
N ASP A 50 -1.81 18.42 3.76
CA ASP A 50 -1.48 19.85 3.68
C ASP A 50 -2.52 20.62 2.85
N ASP A 51 -2.90 20.09 1.69
CA ASP A 51 -3.95 20.68 0.84
C ASP A 51 -5.30 20.79 1.57
N VAL A 52 -5.70 19.76 2.32
CA VAL A 52 -6.94 19.76 3.12
C VAL A 52 -6.85 20.79 4.25
N LEU A 53 -5.70 20.91 4.91
CA LEU A 53 -5.50 21.83 6.02
C LEU A 53 -5.53 23.30 5.60
N VAL A 54 -5.07 23.61 4.38
CA VAL A 54 -5.02 24.98 3.86
C VAL A 54 -6.35 25.40 3.21
N ALA A 55 -7.16 24.46 2.72
CA ALA A 55 -8.43 24.76 2.10
C ALA A 55 -9.50 25.17 3.12
N ASP A 56 -10.29 26.18 2.78
CA ASP A 56 -11.42 26.61 3.61
C ASP A 56 -12.45 25.48 3.75
N GLU A 57 -12.83 25.15 4.97
CA GLU A 57 -13.78 24.07 5.24
C GLU A 57 -15.13 24.33 4.54
N GLY A 58 -15.63 23.29 3.86
CA GLY A 58 -16.87 23.37 3.07
C GLY A 58 -16.71 23.99 1.67
N SER A 59 -15.55 24.54 1.32
CA SER A 59 -15.27 25.01 -0.05
C SER A 59 -15.25 23.85 -1.06
N PRO A 60 -15.50 24.13 -2.36
CA PRO A 60 -15.34 23.13 -3.42
C PRO A 60 -13.94 22.51 -3.46
N GLN A 61 -12.91 23.29 -3.16
CA GLN A 61 -11.52 22.85 -3.07
C GLN A 61 -11.36 21.84 -1.94
N HIS A 62 -11.84 22.17 -0.73
CA HIS A 62 -11.81 21.26 0.40
C HIS A 62 -12.51 19.92 0.10
N GLN A 63 -13.67 19.95 -0.56
CA GLN A 63 -14.36 18.73 -0.99
C GLN A 63 -13.54 17.91 -2.01
N MET A 64 -12.90 18.56 -2.97
CA MET A 64 -12.01 17.91 -3.94
C MET A 64 -10.82 17.23 -3.24
N HIS A 65 -10.20 17.89 -2.25
CA HIS A 65 -9.08 17.32 -1.51
C HIS A 65 -9.52 16.14 -0.62
N LEU A 66 -10.70 16.21 -0.01
CA LEU A 66 -11.30 15.06 0.70
C LEU A 66 -11.55 13.88 -0.25
N GLN A 67 -12.05 14.12 -1.47
CA GLN A 67 -12.24 13.05 -2.45
C GLN A 67 -10.89 12.42 -2.86
N ARG A 68 -9.83 13.23 -3.02
CA ARG A 68 -8.48 12.74 -3.26
C ARG A 68 -7.96 11.88 -2.10
N TYR A 69 -8.24 12.29 -0.87
CA TYR A 69 -7.90 11.52 0.32
C TYR A 69 -8.61 10.17 0.35
N LEU A 70 -9.91 10.13 0.06
CA LEU A 70 -10.67 8.87 -0.08
C LEU A 70 -10.11 7.97 -1.17
N ARG A 71 -9.68 8.55 -2.30
CA ARG A 71 -9.03 7.79 -3.37
C ARG A 71 -7.70 7.22 -2.92
N LEU A 72 -6.89 7.97 -2.16
CA LEU A 72 -5.64 7.47 -1.60
C LEU A 72 -5.88 6.25 -0.69
N LEU A 73 -6.91 6.30 0.18
CA LEU A 73 -7.29 5.17 1.02
C LEU A 73 -7.79 3.96 0.23
N GLU A 74 -8.49 4.17 -0.90
CA GLU A 74 -8.88 3.08 -1.81
C GLU A 74 -7.68 2.49 -2.57
N ASP A 75 -6.72 3.33 -2.97
CA ASP A 75 -5.48 2.91 -3.65
C ASP A 75 -4.52 2.18 -2.69
N GLU A 76 -4.61 2.42 -1.37
CA GLU A 76 -3.83 1.74 -0.33
C GLU A 76 -3.95 0.22 -0.43
N PHE A 77 -5.14 -0.30 -0.76
CA PHE A 77 -5.38 -1.74 -0.89
C PHE A 77 -4.59 -2.36 -2.05
N ASP A 78 -4.40 -1.62 -3.15
CA ASP A 78 -3.53 -2.05 -4.25
C ASP A 78 -2.05 -1.97 -3.84
N ALA A 79 -1.65 -0.88 -3.17
CA ALA A 79 -0.29 -0.72 -2.68
C ALA A 79 0.11 -1.85 -1.72
N ALA A 80 -0.82 -2.28 -0.86
CA ALA A 80 -0.64 -3.40 0.05
C ALA A 80 -0.53 -4.74 -0.70
N THR A 81 -1.45 -4.99 -1.63
CA THR A 81 -1.50 -6.21 -2.45
C THR A 81 -0.21 -6.40 -3.26
N LEU A 82 0.27 -5.32 -3.88
CA LEU A 82 1.48 -5.30 -4.72
C LEU A 82 2.77 -5.24 -3.88
N ARG A 83 2.66 -5.19 -2.55
CA ARG A 83 3.78 -5.09 -1.59
C ARG A 83 4.67 -3.87 -1.84
N PHE A 84 4.05 -2.75 -2.24
CA PHE A 84 4.70 -1.45 -2.30
C PHE A 84 4.87 -0.86 -0.90
N LEU A 85 3.88 -1.10 -0.03
CA LEU A 85 4.01 -0.94 1.40
C LEU A 85 4.34 -2.30 2.01
N ASP A 86 5.32 -2.35 2.91
CA ASP A 86 5.51 -3.54 3.74
C ASP A 86 4.41 -3.65 4.82
N LEU A 87 4.32 -4.81 5.47
CA LEU A 87 3.26 -5.05 6.45
C LEU A 87 3.28 -4.06 7.63
N PRO A 88 4.45 -3.73 8.21
CA PRO A 88 4.53 -2.71 9.24
C PRO A 88 4.06 -1.33 8.76
N GLN A 89 4.50 -0.89 7.58
CA GLN A 89 4.07 0.39 7.01
C GLN A 89 2.57 0.42 6.80
N TRP A 90 2.02 -0.61 6.17
CA TRP A 90 0.58 -0.70 5.95
C TRP A 90 -0.20 -0.71 7.27
N ALA A 91 0.26 -1.43 8.30
CA ALA A 91 -0.42 -1.44 9.60
C ALA A 91 -0.45 -0.07 10.29
N VAL A 92 0.56 0.76 10.09
CA VAL A 92 0.59 2.15 10.60
C VAL A 92 -0.44 2.99 9.86
N TRP A 93 -0.39 3.00 8.53
CA TRP A 93 -1.27 3.85 7.71
C TRP A 93 -2.73 3.41 7.79
N HIS A 94 -2.97 2.11 7.60
CA HIS A 94 -4.30 1.54 7.70
C HIS A 94 -4.86 1.59 9.13
N GLY A 95 -3.97 1.63 10.13
CA GLY A 95 -4.30 1.77 11.54
C GLY A 95 -4.95 3.11 11.89
N VAL A 96 -4.85 4.13 11.04
CA VAL A 96 -5.58 5.40 11.23
C VAL A 96 -7.09 5.17 11.33
N LEU A 97 -7.63 4.16 10.62
CA LEU A 97 -9.05 3.80 10.68
C LEU A 97 -9.44 3.04 11.97
N ASP A 98 -8.48 2.71 12.83
CA ASP A 98 -8.75 2.22 14.18
C ASP A 98 -9.27 3.33 15.09
N ASP A 99 -8.88 4.59 14.85
CA ASP A 99 -9.41 5.76 15.57
C ASP A 99 -10.86 6.04 15.13
N ASP A 100 -11.75 6.12 16.10
CA ASP A 100 -13.18 6.35 15.89
C ASP A 100 -13.43 7.70 15.21
N ARG A 101 -12.67 8.75 15.58
CA ARG A 101 -12.84 10.08 15.01
C ARG A 101 -12.40 10.11 13.55
N ALA A 102 -11.23 9.57 13.24
CA ALA A 102 -10.77 9.43 11.86
C ALA A 102 -11.74 8.60 11.01
N ARG A 103 -12.22 7.47 11.55
CA ARG A 103 -13.18 6.60 10.87
C ARG A 103 -14.51 7.30 10.59
N GLN A 104 -15.02 8.08 11.55
CA GLN A 104 -16.22 8.88 11.37
C GLN A 104 -16.05 9.91 10.25
N ARG A 105 -14.95 10.67 10.25
CA ARG A 105 -14.64 11.65 9.19
C ARG A 105 -14.60 11.03 7.80
N VAL A 106 -13.96 9.85 7.66
CA VAL A 106 -13.90 9.13 6.39
C VAL A 106 -15.29 8.66 5.94
N THR A 107 -16.12 8.20 6.89
CA THR A 107 -17.49 7.74 6.60
C THR A 107 -18.38 8.91 6.14
N GLU A 108 -18.31 10.05 6.83
CA GLU A 108 -19.02 11.27 6.43
C GLU A 108 -18.58 11.76 5.05
N ALA A 109 -17.26 11.79 4.80
CA ALA A 109 -16.72 12.16 3.49
C ALA A 109 -17.19 11.21 2.38
N LEU A 110 -17.25 9.90 2.64
CA LEU A 110 -17.77 8.91 1.67
C LEU A 110 -19.24 9.17 1.32
N HIS A 111 -20.08 9.48 2.31
CA HIS A 111 -21.48 9.81 2.07
C HIS A 111 -21.66 11.09 1.26
N ALA A 112 -20.80 12.09 1.48
CA ALA A 112 -20.83 13.35 0.74
C ALA A 112 -20.33 13.20 -0.71
N CYS A 113 -19.27 12.43 -0.93
CA CYS A 113 -18.66 12.28 -2.26
C CYS A 113 -19.37 11.28 -3.16
N ASP A 114 -20.03 10.26 -2.59
CA ASP A 114 -20.53 9.13 -3.39
C ASP A 114 -21.84 8.52 -2.85
N PRO A 115 -22.98 9.22 -3.02
CA PRO A 115 -24.27 8.73 -2.55
C PRO A 115 -24.86 7.59 -3.42
N ALA A 116 -24.35 7.36 -4.64
CA ALA A 116 -24.97 6.43 -5.60
C ALA A 116 -24.00 5.67 -6.53
N ALA A 117 -22.73 6.06 -6.64
CA ALA A 117 -21.78 5.39 -7.51
C ALA A 117 -21.10 4.22 -6.77
N GLY A 118 -20.68 3.23 -7.55
CA GLY A 118 -19.93 2.09 -7.05
C GLY A 118 -18.47 2.42 -6.75
N GLU A 119 -18.13 3.66 -6.38
CA GLU A 119 -16.76 4.04 -6.04
C GLU A 119 -16.41 3.61 -4.62
N PHE A 120 -15.11 3.56 -4.32
CA PHE A 120 -14.56 3.25 -3.00
C PHE A 120 -15.04 1.90 -2.41
N ARG A 121 -15.24 0.88 -3.26
CA ARG A 121 -15.84 -0.41 -2.84
C ARG A 121 -15.00 -1.11 -1.78
N ARG A 122 -13.68 -1.06 -1.88
CA ARG A 122 -12.80 -1.74 -0.92
C ARG A 122 -12.78 -1.01 0.41
N LEU A 123 -12.72 0.32 0.37
CA LEU A 123 -12.81 1.14 1.57
C LEU A 123 -14.16 0.95 2.28
N LYS A 124 -15.28 1.02 1.55
CA LYS A 124 -16.62 0.72 2.10
C LYS A 124 -16.69 -0.67 2.72
N ARG A 125 -16.15 -1.69 2.06
CA ARG A 125 -16.08 -3.07 2.59
C ARG A 125 -15.22 -3.15 3.86
N CYS A 126 -14.08 -2.47 3.89
CA CYS A 126 -13.20 -2.43 5.05
C CYS A 126 -13.92 -1.80 6.25
N LEU A 127 -14.53 -0.63 6.07
CA LEU A 127 -15.29 0.07 7.12
C LEU A 127 -16.44 -0.79 7.66
N ALA A 128 -17.24 -1.38 6.77
CA ALA A 128 -18.33 -2.27 7.18
C ALA A 128 -17.84 -3.52 7.91
N GLN A 129 -16.66 -4.03 7.56
CA GLN A 129 -16.06 -5.15 8.30
C GLN A 129 -15.55 -4.70 9.67
N ARG A 130 -14.91 -3.53 9.77
CA ARG A 130 -14.43 -2.97 11.06
C ARG A 130 -15.57 -2.78 12.04
N GLU A 131 -16.70 -2.28 11.56
CA GLU A 131 -17.91 -2.09 12.37
C GLU A 131 -18.46 -3.42 12.92
N ARG A 132 -18.46 -4.48 12.10
CA ARG A 132 -18.89 -5.82 12.52
C ARG A 132 -17.90 -6.48 13.49
N ASP A 133 -16.62 -6.42 13.17
CA ASP A 133 -15.60 -7.21 13.86
C ASP A 133 -15.13 -6.53 15.17
N ARG A 134 -15.35 -5.21 15.30
CA ARG A 134 -14.90 -4.36 16.45
C ARG A 134 -13.44 -4.61 16.85
N ALA A 135 -12.62 -5.00 15.89
CA ALA A 135 -11.25 -5.42 16.10
C ALA A 135 -10.31 -4.73 15.11
N ARG A 136 -9.04 -4.61 15.50
CA ARG A 136 -7.98 -4.09 14.63
C ARG A 136 -7.85 -4.95 13.37
N HIS A 137 -7.86 -4.30 12.21
CA HIS A 137 -7.62 -4.96 10.94
C HIS A 137 -6.14 -4.94 10.59
N ASP A 138 -5.52 -6.12 10.53
CA ASP A 138 -4.25 -6.31 9.84
C ASP A 138 -4.50 -6.76 8.38
N ILE A 139 -3.42 -6.87 7.58
CA ILE A 139 -3.53 -7.22 6.16
C ILE A 139 -4.18 -8.59 5.94
N SER A 140 -4.04 -9.50 6.92
CA SER A 140 -4.52 -10.88 6.84
C SER A 140 -6.01 -10.98 7.15
N ARG A 141 -6.52 -10.02 7.93
CA ARG A 141 -7.93 -9.93 8.34
C ARG A 141 -8.76 -9.02 7.44
N CYS A 142 -8.15 -8.05 6.80
CA CYS A 142 -8.85 -7.11 5.94
C CYS A 142 -9.35 -7.79 4.66
N LYS A 143 -10.66 -8.04 4.53
CA LYS A 143 -11.24 -8.67 3.31
C LYS A 143 -11.22 -7.75 2.09
N ALA A 144 -10.79 -6.50 2.26
CA ALA A 144 -10.61 -5.55 1.18
C ALA A 144 -9.26 -5.70 0.46
N THR A 145 -8.25 -6.32 1.11
CA THR A 145 -6.95 -6.66 0.52
C THR A 145 -6.92 -8.07 -0.09
N GLN A 146 -7.94 -8.89 0.17
CA GLN A 146 -8.13 -10.17 -0.48
C GLN A 146 -8.54 -9.91 -1.93
N VAL A 147 -7.54 -9.82 -2.82
CA VAL A 147 -7.73 -9.87 -4.26
C VAL A 147 -8.64 -11.03 -4.57
N TYR A 148 -9.64 -10.82 -5.42
CA TYR A 148 -10.46 -11.87 -5.99
C TYR A 148 -9.54 -12.97 -6.53
N SER A 149 -9.35 -14.03 -5.75
CA SER A 149 -9.10 -15.36 -6.25
C SER A 149 -10.42 -15.77 -6.93
N ALA A 150 -10.61 -15.28 -8.14
CA ALA A 150 -11.53 -15.86 -9.10
C ALA A 150 -10.78 -16.94 -9.88
#